data_AF-A0A915LTB0-F1
#
_entry.id   AF-A0A915LTB0-F1
#
_cell.length_a   1.000
_cell.length_b   1.000
_cell.length_c   1.000
_cell.angle_alpha   90.00
_cell.angle_beta   90.00
_cell.angle_gamma   90.00
#
_symmetry.space_group_name_H-M   'P 1'
#
loop_
_entity.id
_entity.type
_entity.pdbx_description
1 polymer ?
#
loop_
_entity_poly.entity_id
_entity_poly.type
_entity_poly.pdbx_seq_one_letter_code
_entity_poly.pdbx_strand_id
1 'polypeptide(L)'
;SALKKATGRFDEKRRKREKKLAVVEKEASQIADDKKRLEDAKKIQIKLDSSLPDPIKVKIRDCSTIKDLIFVVLRDGTDFLQCVLSGLLCQTYEALTMTTESSICIYGTISKLPEGKTALGSVELVADFWTLIHVAPPGGIDNVLNVEANPDVKLDNRHLCIRGKNCSAILRIRAAVTRAVREHFHSRKYVEVCPPTLVQTQVEGAQSYRAEQSRRRRHLAEYSHVEAECLFITFEELMNKIEDLVSDVVEREKFPSLKRPFLRITSADAIKWLHKIIGRDNRTLTSAQLLLAGLFPPLNEQIWDNQLLWQPILIETVEILDHQSFGMFDHCPEGERNLKEGEGYKRLEGLFKEEIERMEKDTQMKIDGIFILQRVLDSIVTRSKLPQLLPLPAWANSSKYLDERRKKHLSLHIGLIDLFLESMGGWHFDQILGRMDDVVGKRNDQKSMLYSAVS
;
A
#
# COMPACT_ATOMS: atom_id res chain seq x y z
N SER A 1 -32.40 2.14 -71.53
CA SER A 1 -33.12 0.95 -71.05
C SER A 1 -32.82 0.74 -69.56
N ALA A 2 -33.82 0.95 -68.70
CA ALA A 2 -33.74 0.68 -67.26
C ALA A 2 -33.39 -0.78 -66.94
N LEU A 3 -33.69 -1.69 -67.87
CA LEU A 3 -33.41 -3.12 -67.79
C LEU A 3 -31.91 -3.42 -67.64
N LYS A 4 -31.03 -2.74 -68.40
CA LYS A 4 -29.56 -2.91 -68.31
C LYS A 4 -28.97 -2.49 -66.96
N LYS A 5 -29.54 -1.45 -66.32
CA LYS A 5 -29.11 -1.01 -64.97
C LYS A 5 -29.60 -1.98 -63.88
N ALA A 6 -30.79 -2.57 -64.06
CA ALA A 6 -31.33 -3.55 -63.14
C ALA A 6 -30.53 -4.87 -63.17
N THR A 7 -30.16 -5.37 -64.36
CA THR A 7 -29.29 -6.55 -64.50
C THR A 7 -27.89 -6.31 -63.93
N GLY A 8 -27.27 -5.16 -64.19
CA GLY A 8 -25.96 -4.84 -63.60
C GLY A 8 -25.96 -4.83 -62.06
N ARG A 9 -27.01 -4.28 -61.42
CA ARG A 9 -27.17 -4.32 -59.95
C ARG A 9 -27.41 -5.73 -59.41
N PHE A 10 -28.11 -6.57 -60.18
CA PHE A 10 -28.36 -7.96 -59.82
C PHE A 10 -27.06 -8.78 -59.85
N ASP A 11 -26.24 -8.63 -60.89
CA ASP A 11 -24.95 -9.31 -61.03
C ASP A 11 -23.95 -8.85 -59.95
N GLU A 12 -23.95 -7.58 -59.57
CA GLU A 12 -23.13 -7.07 -58.47
C GLU A 12 -23.53 -7.67 -57.11
N LYS A 13 -24.84 -7.75 -56.82
CA LYS A 13 -25.35 -8.41 -55.60
C LYS A 13 -25.02 -9.90 -55.59
N ARG A 14 -25.13 -10.58 -56.74
CA ARG A 14 -24.78 -11.98 -56.90
C ARG A 14 -23.29 -12.23 -56.61
N ARG A 15 -22.38 -11.44 -57.20
CA ARG A 15 -20.94 -11.50 -56.92
C ARG A 15 -20.59 -11.25 -55.45
N LYS A 16 -21.28 -10.30 -54.79
CA LYS A 16 -21.10 -10.06 -53.34
C LYS A 16 -21.56 -11.25 -52.50
N ARG A 17 -22.63 -11.93 -52.91
CA ARG A 17 -23.19 -13.11 -52.23
C ARG A 17 -22.30 -14.34 -52.43
N GLU A 18 -21.77 -14.56 -53.63
CA GLU A 18 -20.79 -15.61 -53.94
C GLU A 18 -19.50 -15.41 -53.15
N LYS A 19 -18.98 -14.18 -53.05
CA LYS A 19 -17.80 -13.88 -52.19
C LYS A 19 -18.07 -14.16 -50.71
N LYS A 20 -19.24 -13.79 -50.19
CA LYS A 20 -19.63 -14.12 -48.80
C LYS A 20 -19.73 -15.63 -48.59
N LEU A 21 -20.33 -16.35 -49.53
CA LEU A 21 -20.47 -17.80 -49.45
C LEU A 21 -19.10 -18.50 -49.45
N ALA A 22 -18.18 -18.06 -50.30
CA ALA A 22 -16.81 -18.59 -50.34
C ALA A 22 -16.02 -18.35 -49.04
N VAL A 23 -16.25 -17.21 -48.36
CA VAL A 23 -15.66 -16.95 -47.02
C VAL A 23 -16.25 -17.91 -45.99
N VAL A 24 -17.56 -18.11 -45.99
CA VAL A 24 -18.26 -19.03 -45.05
C VAL A 24 -17.85 -20.48 -45.30
N GLU A 25 -17.73 -20.92 -46.56
CA GLU A 25 -17.25 -22.27 -46.89
C GLU A 25 -15.79 -22.48 -46.46
N LYS A 26 -14.94 -21.46 -46.64
CA LYS A 26 -13.56 -21.51 -46.18
C LYS A 26 -13.47 -21.58 -44.66
N GLU A 27 -14.23 -20.76 -43.94
CA GLU A 27 -14.32 -20.81 -42.47
C GLU A 27 -14.86 -22.17 -41.98
N ALA A 28 -15.90 -22.72 -42.62
CA ALA A 28 -16.47 -24.02 -42.28
C ALA A 28 -15.49 -25.18 -42.50
N SER A 29 -14.74 -25.15 -43.61
CA SER A 29 -13.67 -26.12 -43.88
C SER A 29 -12.56 -26.02 -42.83
N GLN A 30 -12.20 -24.80 -42.41
CA GLN A 30 -11.15 -24.56 -41.43
C GLN A 30 -11.55 -25.06 -40.05
N ILE A 31 -12.81 -24.84 -39.64
CA ILE A 31 -13.38 -25.38 -38.40
C ILE A 31 -13.40 -26.92 -38.41
N ALA A 32 -13.71 -27.54 -39.54
CA ALA A 32 -13.70 -29.00 -39.67
C ALA A 32 -12.28 -29.58 -39.54
N ASP A 33 -11.30 -28.95 -40.18
CA ASP A 33 -9.89 -29.34 -40.08
C ASP A 33 -9.34 -29.16 -38.66
N ASP A 34 -9.68 -28.06 -37.99
CA ASP A 34 -9.25 -27.79 -36.61
C ASP A 34 -9.90 -28.77 -35.62
N LYS A 35 -11.17 -29.14 -35.80
CA LYS A 35 -11.80 -30.21 -35.02
C LYS A 35 -11.08 -31.55 -35.19
N LYS A 36 -10.68 -31.90 -36.41
CA LYS A 36 -9.94 -33.14 -36.67
C LYS A 36 -8.58 -33.12 -35.98
N ARG A 37 -7.85 -32.00 -36.04
CA ARG A 37 -6.59 -31.80 -35.32
C ARG A 37 -6.75 -31.92 -33.80
N LEU A 38 -7.82 -31.35 -33.24
CA LEU A 38 -8.13 -31.44 -31.81
C LEU A 38 -8.38 -32.88 -31.35
N GLU A 39 -9.06 -33.69 -32.16
CA GLU A 39 -9.29 -35.12 -31.89
C GLU A 39 -7.98 -35.93 -31.91
N ASP A 40 -7.08 -35.63 -32.85
CA ASP A 40 -5.77 -36.29 -32.90
C ASP A 40 -4.85 -35.85 -31.76
N ALA A 41 -4.91 -34.58 -31.35
CA ALA A 41 -4.13 -34.01 -30.26
C ALA A 41 -4.47 -34.60 -28.87
N LYS A 42 -5.71 -35.03 -28.65
CA LYS A 42 -6.14 -35.73 -27.41
C LYS A 42 -5.40 -37.05 -27.19
N LYS A 43 -4.85 -37.65 -28.25
CA LYS A 43 -4.14 -38.94 -28.20
C LYS A 43 -2.70 -38.80 -27.70
N ILE A 44 -2.16 -37.57 -27.69
CA ILE A 44 -0.77 -37.31 -27.29
C ILE A 44 -0.76 -36.90 -25.81
N GLN A 45 -0.22 -37.78 -24.95
CA GLN A 45 0.03 -37.50 -23.54
C GLN A 45 1.52 -37.48 -23.26
N ILE A 46 2.00 -36.40 -22.63
CA ILE A 46 3.40 -36.24 -22.23
C ILE A 46 3.48 -36.48 -20.71
N LYS A 47 4.57 -37.08 -20.22
CA LYS A 47 4.79 -37.33 -18.78
C LYS A 47 6.08 -36.67 -18.30
N LEU A 48 6.05 -36.16 -17.07
CA LEU A 48 7.21 -35.58 -16.40
C LEU A 48 8.18 -36.69 -15.95
N ASP A 49 9.48 -36.49 -16.18
CA ASP A 49 10.53 -37.32 -15.59
C ASP A 49 10.76 -36.89 -14.13
N SER A 50 10.48 -37.78 -13.18
CA SER A 50 10.58 -37.51 -11.75
C SER A 50 12.01 -37.46 -11.19
N SER A 51 13.03 -37.67 -12.03
CA SER A 51 14.44 -37.61 -11.63
C SER A 51 15.04 -36.19 -11.64
N LEU A 52 14.29 -35.20 -12.14
CA LEU A 52 14.75 -33.82 -12.34
C LEU A 52 14.29 -32.87 -11.20
N PRO A 53 15.00 -31.75 -10.95
CA PRO A 53 14.71 -30.83 -9.86
C PRO A 53 13.36 -30.09 -10.01
N ASP A 54 12.84 -29.61 -8.87
CA ASP A 54 11.54 -28.93 -8.78
C ASP A 54 11.48 -27.64 -9.62
N PRO A 55 10.33 -27.37 -10.26
CA PRO A 55 10.18 -26.31 -11.25
C PRO A 55 9.97 -24.90 -10.69
N ILE A 56 10.31 -23.92 -11.53
CA ILE A 56 9.91 -22.51 -11.36
C ILE A 56 8.57 -22.30 -12.11
N LYS A 57 7.54 -21.79 -11.42
CA LYS A 57 6.19 -21.54 -11.98
C LYS A 57 6.17 -20.19 -12.73
N VAL A 58 5.63 -20.14 -13.96
CA VAL A 58 5.67 -18.94 -14.81
C VAL A 58 4.35 -18.69 -15.57
N LYS A 59 4.01 -17.44 -15.92
CA LYS A 59 2.80 -17.08 -16.70
C LYS A 59 3.14 -16.78 -18.17
N ILE A 60 2.22 -17.02 -19.10
CA ILE A 60 2.40 -16.69 -20.53
C ILE A 60 2.05 -15.23 -20.80
N ARG A 61 2.79 -14.60 -21.70
CA ARG A 61 2.48 -13.28 -22.25
C ARG A 61 2.04 -13.32 -23.72
N ASP A 62 2.93 -13.73 -24.62
CA ASP A 62 2.67 -13.78 -26.07
C ASP A 62 2.86 -15.21 -26.58
N CYS A 63 2.00 -15.64 -27.50
CA CYS A 63 2.07 -16.96 -28.13
C CYS A 63 1.97 -16.80 -29.64
N SER A 64 2.90 -17.38 -30.39
CA SER A 64 2.83 -17.43 -31.85
C SER A 64 3.11 -18.84 -32.37
N THR A 65 2.27 -19.28 -33.30
CA THR A 65 2.34 -20.62 -33.86
C THR A 65 2.83 -20.55 -35.30
N ILE A 66 3.91 -21.27 -35.58
CA ILE A 66 4.39 -21.59 -36.92
C ILE A 66 4.12 -23.08 -37.13
N LYS A 67 3.93 -23.55 -38.38
CA LYS A 67 3.71 -24.99 -38.63
C LYS A 67 4.78 -25.82 -37.88
N ASP A 68 4.33 -26.68 -36.97
CA ASP A 68 5.10 -27.57 -36.10
C ASP A 68 6.01 -26.92 -35.04
N LEU A 69 5.81 -25.63 -34.72
CA LEU A 69 6.52 -24.90 -33.66
C LEU A 69 5.61 -23.88 -32.96
N ILE A 70 5.63 -23.84 -31.62
CA ILE A 70 4.98 -22.78 -30.84
C ILE A 70 6.04 -21.99 -30.09
N PHE A 71 6.07 -20.68 -30.30
CA PHE A 71 6.89 -19.74 -29.55
C PHE A 71 6.04 -19.11 -28.45
N VAL A 72 6.51 -19.23 -27.21
CA VAL A 72 5.85 -18.67 -26.02
C VAL A 72 6.78 -17.67 -25.37
N VAL A 73 6.33 -16.45 -25.17
CA VAL A 73 7.02 -15.47 -24.33
C VAL A 73 6.47 -15.59 -22.92
N LEU A 74 7.28 -16.13 -22.01
CA LEU A 74 6.98 -16.27 -20.60
C LEU A 74 7.20 -14.96 -19.84
N ARG A 75 6.47 -14.78 -18.74
CA ARG A 75 6.57 -13.70 -17.74
C ARG A 75 6.29 -14.26 -16.35
N ASP A 76 7.24 -14.15 -15.44
CA ASP A 76 7.12 -14.53 -14.01
C ASP A 76 7.01 -13.31 -13.08
N GLY A 77 7.38 -12.13 -13.57
CA GLY A 77 7.49 -10.91 -12.77
C GLY A 77 8.93 -10.51 -12.47
N THR A 78 9.94 -11.24 -12.94
CA THR A 78 11.33 -10.77 -12.99
C THR A 78 11.63 -10.19 -14.36
N ASP A 79 11.44 -10.97 -15.42
CA ASP A 79 11.62 -10.55 -16.81
C ASP A 79 10.79 -11.41 -17.77
N PHE A 80 11.09 -11.32 -19.07
CA PHE A 80 10.50 -12.12 -20.14
C PHE A 80 11.50 -13.14 -20.67
N LEU A 81 11.03 -14.35 -20.93
CA LEU A 81 11.84 -15.43 -21.49
C LEU A 81 11.14 -16.03 -22.71
N GLN A 82 11.83 -16.07 -23.85
CA GLN A 82 11.34 -16.79 -25.01
C GLN A 82 11.50 -18.30 -24.79
N CYS A 83 10.45 -19.04 -25.07
CA CYS A 83 10.40 -20.50 -24.99
C CYS A 83 9.92 -21.08 -26.32
N VAL A 84 10.48 -22.21 -26.71
CA VAL A 84 10.17 -22.91 -27.96
C VAL A 84 9.62 -24.29 -27.64
N LEU A 85 8.39 -24.55 -28.06
CA LEU A 85 7.74 -25.86 -28.04
C LEU A 85 7.83 -26.46 -29.45
N SER A 86 8.42 -27.63 -29.57
CA SER A 86 8.64 -28.31 -30.86
C SER A 86 8.18 -29.76 -30.85
N GLY A 87 7.96 -30.33 -32.03
CA GLY A 87 7.59 -31.75 -32.18
C GLY A 87 6.28 -32.12 -31.49
N LEU A 88 6.30 -33.14 -30.65
CA LEU A 88 5.11 -33.60 -29.91
C LEU A 88 4.57 -32.54 -28.94
N LEU A 89 5.42 -31.65 -28.42
CA LEU A 89 5.05 -30.67 -27.40
C LEU A 89 4.07 -29.61 -27.92
N CYS A 90 4.13 -29.27 -29.22
CA CYS A 90 3.22 -28.32 -29.85
C CYS A 90 1.98 -28.96 -30.46
N GLN A 91 1.84 -30.29 -30.37
CA GLN A 91 0.75 -31.06 -30.97
C GLN A 91 -0.26 -31.58 -29.94
N THR A 92 -0.01 -31.39 -28.64
CA THR A 92 -0.95 -31.79 -27.58
C THR A 92 -2.23 -30.98 -27.62
N TYR A 93 -3.31 -31.53 -27.04
CA TYR A 93 -4.57 -30.79 -26.88
C TYR A 93 -4.37 -29.47 -26.12
N GLU A 94 -3.57 -29.51 -25.05
CA GLU A 94 -3.21 -28.31 -24.29
C GLU A 94 -2.48 -27.29 -25.17
N ALA A 95 -1.58 -27.72 -26.05
CA ALA A 95 -0.85 -26.83 -26.96
C ALA A 95 -1.79 -26.07 -27.91
N LEU A 96 -2.80 -26.77 -28.44
CA LEU A 96 -3.76 -26.21 -29.40
C LEU A 96 -4.84 -25.34 -28.74
N THR A 97 -5.12 -25.56 -27.45
CA THR A 97 -6.14 -24.82 -26.71
C THR A 97 -5.59 -23.69 -25.85
N MET A 98 -4.28 -23.61 -25.64
CA MET A 98 -3.70 -22.56 -24.81
C MET A 98 -3.94 -21.18 -25.41
N THR A 99 -4.15 -20.20 -24.54
CA THR A 99 -4.39 -18.79 -24.89
C THR A 99 -3.39 -17.90 -24.18
N THR A 100 -3.23 -16.66 -24.64
CA THR A 100 -2.40 -15.65 -23.95
C THR A 100 -2.92 -15.42 -22.52
N GLU A 101 -2.01 -15.13 -21.59
CA GLU A 101 -2.27 -15.01 -20.15
C GLU A 101 -2.64 -16.31 -19.41
N SER A 102 -2.59 -17.46 -20.08
CA SER A 102 -2.64 -18.77 -19.41
C SER A 102 -1.42 -18.96 -18.51
N SER A 103 -1.58 -19.77 -17.46
CA SER A 103 -0.49 -20.12 -16.54
C SER A 103 0.01 -21.53 -16.83
N ILE A 104 1.33 -21.69 -16.97
CA ILE A 104 1.94 -22.95 -17.38
C ILE A 104 3.19 -23.25 -16.54
N CYS A 105 3.62 -24.50 -16.59
CA CYS A 105 4.92 -24.93 -16.11
C CYS A 105 5.69 -25.49 -17.29
N ILE A 106 6.90 -24.99 -17.56
CA ILE A 106 7.75 -25.45 -18.66
C ILE A 106 9.09 -25.90 -18.06
N TYR A 107 9.59 -27.00 -18.60
CA TYR A 107 10.91 -27.58 -18.37
C TYR A 107 11.64 -27.59 -19.71
N GLY A 108 12.93 -27.34 -19.67
CA GLY A 108 13.71 -27.26 -20.90
C GLY A 108 15.16 -26.90 -20.65
N THR A 109 15.92 -26.87 -21.74
CA THR A 109 17.32 -26.46 -21.74
C THR A 109 17.45 -25.03 -22.27
N ILE A 110 18.21 -24.19 -21.56
CA ILE A 110 18.53 -22.84 -22.01
C ILE A 110 19.60 -22.91 -23.10
N SER A 111 19.28 -22.36 -24.28
CA SER A 111 20.18 -22.26 -25.43
C SER A 111 20.43 -20.81 -25.81
N LYS A 112 21.58 -20.53 -26.43
CA LYS A 112 21.84 -19.23 -27.07
C LYS A 112 21.04 -19.12 -28.36
N LEU A 113 20.64 -17.89 -28.72
CA LEU A 113 19.91 -17.69 -29.98
C LEU A 113 20.81 -17.95 -31.19
N PRO A 114 20.23 -18.48 -32.29
CA PRO A 114 20.89 -18.53 -33.59
C PRO A 114 21.28 -17.14 -34.09
N GLU A 115 22.35 -17.07 -34.90
CA GLU A 115 22.83 -15.81 -35.50
C GLU A 115 21.70 -15.09 -36.28
N GLY A 116 21.54 -13.79 -36.01
CA GLY A 116 20.53 -12.95 -36.66
C GLY A 116 19.14 -12.91 -35.99
N LYS A 117 18.89 -13.72 -34.96
CA LYS A 117 17.64 -13.65 -34.18
C LYS A 117 17.83 -12.87 -32.87
N THR A 118 16.79 -12.13 -32.49
CA THR A 118 16.77 -11.35 -31.25
C THR A 118 15.59 -11.75 -30.38
N ALA A 119 15.88 -12.17 -29.15
CA ALA A 119 14.90 -12.32 -28.08
C ALA A 119 15.40 -11.57 -26.83
N LEU A 120 14.47 -11.24 -25.93
CA LEU A 120 14.83 -10.64 -24.65
C LEU A 120 15.76 -11.59 -23.88
N GLY A 121 16.90 -11.07 -23.42
CA GLY A 121 17.91 -11.82 -22.66
C GLY A 121 18.95 -12.58 -23.50
N SER A 122 18.88 -12.54 -24.84
CA SER A 122 19.84 -13.23 -25.74
C SER A 122 19.95 -14.75 -25.54
N VAL A 123 18.97 -15.36 -24.86
CA VAL A 123 18.81 -16.80 -24.67
C VAL A 123 17.37 -17.22 -24.95
N GLU A 124 17.15 -18.49 -25.27
CA GLU A 124 15.82 -19.09 -25.39
C GLU A 124 15.76 -20.42 -24.63
N LEU A 125 14.59 -20.75 -24.10
CA LEU A 125 14.32 -22.03 -23.47
C LEU A 125 13.76 -23.01 -24.50
N VAL A 126 14.51 -24.06 -24.82
CA VAL A 126 14.01 -25.16 -25.65
C VAL A 126 13.28 -26.11 -24.72
N ALA A 127 11.96 -26.22 -24.86
CA ALA A 127 11.14 -27.00 -23.95
C ALA A 127 11.32 -28.51 -24.20
N ASP A 128 11.44 -29.27 -23.12
CA ASP A 128 11.48 -30.74 -23.09
C ASP A 128 10.14 -31.30 -22.58
N PHE A 129 9.51 -30.60 -21.64
CA PHE A 129 8.22 -30.94 -21.06
C PHE A 129 7.48 -29.68 -20.62
N TRP A 130 6.16 -29.70 -20.67
CA TRP A 130 5.36 -28.63 -20.10
C TRP A 130 3.96 -29.11 -19.70
N THR A 131 3.33 -28.37 -18.80
CA THR A 131 1.94 -28.61 -18.35
C THR A 131 1.17 -27.31 -18.29
N LEU A 132 -0.09 -27.35 -18.73
CA LEU A 132 -1.03 -26.26 -18.50
C LEU A 132 -1.55 -26.29 -17.06
N ILE A 133 -1.31 -25.22 -16.28
CA ILE A 133 -1.84 -25.09 -14.91
C ILE A 133 -3.27 -24.56 -14.97
N HIS A 134 -3.46 -23.45 -15.68
CA HIS A 134 -4.78 -22.86 -15.86
C HIS A 134 -4.90 -22.11 -17.19
N VAL A 135 -6.00 -22.37 -17.89
CA VAL A 135 -6.30 -21.74 -19.19
C VAL A 135 -6.95 -20.37 -18.97
N ALA A 136 -6.54 -19.38 -19.76
CA ALA A 136 -7.18 -18.07 -19.81
C ALA A 136 -8.28 -18.02 -20.88
N PRO A 137 -9.23 -17.08 -20.79
CA PRO A 137 -10.24 -16.89 -21.84
C PRO A 137 -9.61 -16.63 -23.22
N PRO A 138 -10.27 -17.07 -24.32
CA PRO A 138 -9.80 -16.81 -25.68
C PRO A 138 -9.55 -15.31 -25.91
N GLY A 139 -8.43 -15.01 -26.60
CA GLY A 139 -7.96 -13.65 -26.92
C GLY A 139 -7.44 -12.80 -25.74
N GLY A 140 -7.34 -13.37 -24.53
CA GLY A 140 -6.58 -12.80 -23.42
C GLY A 140 -7.01 -11.38 -23.04
N ILE A 141 -6.03 -10.53 -22.71
CA ILE A 141 -6.27 -9.13 -22.33
C ILE A 141 -6.82 -8.31 -23.50
N ASP A 142 -6.35 -8.58 -24.72
CA ASP A 142 -6.67 -7.75 -25.90
C ASP A 142 -8.15 -7.82 -26.30
N ASN A 143 -8.83 -8.92 -25.96
CA ASN A 143 -10.27 -9.05 -26.12
C ASN A 143 -11.07 -8.15 -25.18
N VAL A 144 -10.54 -7.80 -24.01
CA VAL A 144 -11.18 -6.90 -23.04
C VAL A 144 -10.71 -5.45 -23.26
N LEU A 145 -9.44 -5.28 -23.62
CA LEU A 145 -8.75 -4.00 -23.71
C LEU A 145 -8.10 -3.84 -25.09
N ASN A 146 -8.88 -3.35 -26.04
CA ASN A 146 -8.34 -2.95 -27.33
C ASN A 146 -7.53 -1.64 -27.22
N VAL A 147 -6.69 -1.37 -28.22
CA VAL A 147 -5.82 -0.17 -28.25
C VAL A 147 -6.64 1.13 -28.12
N GLU A 148 -7.83 1.13 -28.73
CA GLU A 148 -8.78 2.24 -28.78
C GLU A 148 -9.69 2.34 -27.55
N ALA A 149 -9.55 1.46 -26.56
CA ALA A 149 -10.43 1.47 -25.38
C ALA A 149 -10.38 2.82 -24.67
N ASN A 150 -11.57 3.31 -24.30
CA ASN A 150 -11.75 4.55 -23.54
C ASN A 150 -10.92 4.47 -22.23
N PRO A 151 -10.24 5.56 -21.82
CA PRO A 151 -9.57 5.66 -20.53
C PRO A 151 -10.37 5.10 -19.34
N ASP A 152 -11.68 5.33 -19.26
CA ASP A 152 -12.51 4.83 -18.15
C ASP A 152 -12.55 3.30 -18.11
N VAL A 153 -12.71 2.65 -19.28
CA VAL A 153 -12.68 1.19 -19.39
C VAL A 153 -11.30 0.62 -19.02
N LYS A 154 -10.22 1.36 -19.36
CA LYS A 154 -8.84 1.01 -18.96
C LYS A 154 -8.62 1.17 -17.46
N LEU A 155 -9.31 2.10 -16.80
CA LEU A 155 -9.26 2.29 -15.34
C LEU A 155 -10.05 1.19 -14.61
N ASP A 156 -11.26 0.86 -15.08
CA ASP A 156 -12.05 -0.25 -14.51
C ASP A 156 -11.31 -1.59 -14.62
N ASN A 157 -10.62 -1.79 -15.75
CA ASN A 157 -9.82 -3.00 -16.01
C ASN A 157 -8.33 -2.79 -15.75
N ARG A 158 -7.95 -1.87 -14.85
CA ARG A 158 -6.55 -1.53 -14.59
C ARG A 158 -5.72 -2.74 -14.13
N HIS A 159 -6.35 -3.68 -13.43
CA HIS A 159 -5.78 -4.95 -13.00
C HIS A 159 -5.28 -5.84 -14.17
N LEU A 160 -5.83 -5.66 -15.38
CA LEU A 160 -5.32 -6.26 -16.62
C LEU A 160 -4.25 -5.38 -17.27
N CYS A 161 -4.45 -4.05 -17.29
CA CYS A 161 -3.48 -3.12 -17.86
C CYS A 161 -2.09 -3.24 -17.23
N ILE A 162 -2.01 -3.41 -15.91
CA ILE A 162 -0.73 -3.51 -15.19
C ILE A 162 0.10 -4.75 -15.56
N ARG A 163 -0.50 -5.73 -16.24
CA ARG A 163 0.22 -6.90 -16.77
C ARG A 163 1.04 -6.57 -18.02
N GLY A 164 0.68 -5.52 -18.75
CA GLY A 164 1.43 -5.05 -19.92
C GLY A 164 2.82 -4.52 -19.55
N LYS A 165 3.80 -4.66 -20.46
CA LYS A 165 5.22 -4.27 -20.26
C LYS A 165 5.34 -2.86 -19.68
N ASN A 166 4.68 -1.89 -20.31
CA ASN A 166 4.86 -0.48 -19.99
C ASN A 166 4.27 -0.14 -18.62
N CYS A 167 3.06 -0.62 -18.32
CA CYS A 167 2.44 -0.35 -17.02
C CYS A 167 3.17 -1.07 -15.88
N SER A 168 3.62 -2.32 -16.08
CA SER A 168 4.47 -3.02 -15.11
C SER A 168 5.79 -2.30 -14.88
N ALA A 169 6.45 -1.83 -15.95
CA ALA A 169 7.69 -1.07 -15.86
C ALA A 169 7.51 0.24 -15.08
N ILE A 170 6.42 0.97 -15.29
CA ILE A 170 6.10 2.19 -14.53
C ILE A 170 5.97 1.89 -13.04
N LEU A 171 5.33 0.78 -12.64
CA LEU A 171 5.22 0.40 -11.23
C LEU A 171 6.60 0.05 -10.62
N ARG A 172 7.48 -0.60 -11.38
CA ARG A 172 8.85 -0.88 -10.93
C ARG A 172 9.69 0.39 -10.79
N ILE A 173 9.60 1.30 -11.76
CA ILE A 173 10.26 2.61 -11.70
C ILE A 173 9.76 3.39 -10.49
N ARG A 174 8.44 3.40 -10.23
CA ARG A 174 7.88 4.02 -9.02
C ARG A 174 8.51 3.43 -7.75
N ALA A 175 8.58 2.10 -7.64
CA ALA A 175 9.19 1.44 -6.47
C ALA A 175 10.68 1.80 -6.30
N ALA A 176 11.43 1.83 -7.41
CA ALA A 176 12.85 2.19 -7.40
C ALA A 176 13.06 3.66 -6.99
N VAL A 177 12.29 4.59 -7.57
CA VAL A 177 12.32 6.02 -7.20
C VAL A 177 11.94 6.21 -5.72
N THR A 178 10.90 5.54 -5.22
CA THR A 178 10.53 5.61 -3.80
C THR A 178 11.66 5.12 -2.90
N ARG A 179 12.34 4.03 -3.27
CA ARG A 179 13.52 3.55 -2.54
C ARG A 179 14.66 4.58 -2.58
N ALA A 180 14.95 5.17 -3.73
CA ALA A 180 15.99 6.19 -3.86
C ALA A 180 15.70 7.44 -3.01
N VAL A 181 14.44 7.86 -2.91
CA VAL A 181 14.02 8.94 -2.01
C VAL A 181 14.28 8.59 -0.55
N ARG A 182 13.91 7.38 -0.10
CA ARG A 182 14.23 6.94 1.28
C ARG A 182 15.73 6.87 1.54
N GLU A 183 16.49 6.34 0.58
CA GLU A 183 17.95 6.26 0.66
C GLU A 183 18.61 7.66 0.70
N HIS A 184 18.07 8.63 -0.04
CA HIS A 184 18.49 10.04 0.02
C HIS A 184 18.37 10.60 1.44
N PHE A 185 17.19 10.45 2.06
CA PHE A 185 16.93 10.94 3.41
C PHE A 185 17.73 10.19 4.47
N HIS A 186 17.80 8.86 4.35
CA HIS A 186 18.58 8.01 5.24
C HIS A 186 20.07 8.35 5.22
N SER A 187 20.66 8.51 4.02
CA SER A 187 22.09 8.87 3.89
C SER A 187 22.41 10.26 4.46
N ARG A 188 21.43 11.17 4.48
CA ARG A 188 21.50 12.50 5.09
C ARG A 188 21.00 12.57 6.53
N LYS A 189 20.78 11.41 7.17
CA LYS A 189 20.46 11.28 8.60
C LYS A 189 19.10 11.84 9.00
N TYR A 190 18.15 11.93 8.07
CA TYR A 190 16.76 12.18 8.41
C TYR A 190 16.17 10.95 9.11
N VAL A 191 15.26 11.19 10.04
CA VAL A 191 14.49 10.12 10.70
C VAL A 191 13.13 10.01 10.01
N GLU A 192 12.80 8.79 9.56
CA GLU A 192 11.50 8.48 8.98
C GLU A 192 10.45 8.44 10.10
N VAL A 193 9.32 9.14 9.91
CA VAL A 193 8.20 9.17 10.85
C VAL A 193 6.91 8.76 10.15
N CYS A 194 5.96 8.21 10.91
CA CYS A 194 4.64 7.84 10.42
C CYS A 194 3.58 8.70 11.13
N PRO A 195 3.24 9.88 10.59
CA PRO A 195 2.23 10.75 11.18
C PRO A 195 0.82 10.12 11.09
N PRO A 196 -0.10 10.47 12.01
CA PRO A 196 -1.48 10.01 11.94
C PRO A 196 -2.17 10.55 10.68
N THR A 197 -2.94 9.70 9.99
CA THR A 197 -3.69 10.09 8.79
C THR A 197 -5.15 10.49 9.08
N LEU A 198 -5.66 10.13 10.26
CA LEU A 198 -6.95 10.59 10.76
C LEU A 198 -6.72 11.75 11.74
N VAL A 199 -7.12 12.95 11.34
CA VAL A 199 -6.85 14.19 12.08
C VAL A 199 -8.14 15.00 12.24
N GLN A 200 -8.28 15.67 13.38
CA GLN A 200 -9.38 16.63 13.61
C GLN A 200 -9.05 18.02 13.06
N THR A 201 -7.75 18.30 12.87
CA THR A 201 -7.23 19.54 12.30
C THR A 201 -6.80 19.30 10.86
N GLN A 202 -7.02 20.27 9.98
CA GLN A 202 -6.62 20.15 8.58
C GLN A 202 -5.08 20.18 8.47
N VAL A 203 -4.46 19.04 8.23
CA VAL A 203 -3.05 18.93 7.86
C VAL A 203 -2.86 17.75 6.90
N GLU A 204 -1.95 17.88 5.95
CA GLU A 204 -1.56 16.83 4.99
C GLU A 204 -0.63 15.81 5.68
N GLY A 205 -0.62 14.55 5.24
CA GLY A 205 0.19 13.47 5.81
C GLY A 205 0.68 12.47 4.75
N ALA A 206 1.32 11.37 5.17
CA ALA A 206 2.04 10.43 4.29
C ALA A 206 1.25 9.96 3.04
N GLN A 207 0.02 9.47 3.25
CA GLN A 207 -1.00 9.50 2.21
C GLN A 207 -1.83 10.75 2.44
N SER A 208 -1.89 11.60 1.43
CA SER A 208 -2.59 12.87 1.50
C SER A 208 -3.86 12.81 0.68
N TYR A 209 -4.93 13.38 1.23
CA TYR A 209 -6.27 13.33 0.66
C TYR A 209 -6.77 14.73 0.33
N ARG A 210 -7.18 14.95 -0.92
CA ARG A 210 -7.73 16.24 -1.37
C ARG A 210 -9.15 16.07 -1.87
N ALA A 211 -10.09 16.75 -1.21
CA ALA A 211 -11.51 16.76 -1.58
C ALA A 211 -11.85 17.81 -2.67
N GLU A 212 -10.86 18.27 -3.44
CA GLU A 212 -11.09 19.22 -4.52
C GLU A 212 -11.87 18.57 -5.68
N GLN A 213 -12.97 19.22 -6.09
CA GLN A 213 -13.78 18.78 -7.23
C GLN A 213 -13.13 19.17 -8.58
N SER A 214 -11.89 18.74 -8.82
CA SER A 214 -11.08 19.11 -9.98
C SER A 214 -10.51 17.88 -10.69
N ARG A 215 -10.94 17.61 -11.93
CA ARG A 215 -10.42 16.51 -12.77
C ARG A 215 -9.29 16.97 -13.70
N ARG A 216 -8.29 17.67 -13.16
CA ARG A 216 -7.11 18.07 -13.94
C ARG A 216 -6.06 16.96 -13.98
N ARG A 217 -5.22 16.95 -15.02
CA ARG A 217 -4.19 15.92 -15.31
C ARG A 217 -3.17 15.63 -14.20
N ARG A 218 -3.08 16.47 -13.16
CA ARG A 218 -2.10 16.36 -12.07
C ARG A 218 -2.73 16.39 -10.67
N HIS A 219 -4.06 16.25 -10.58
CA HIS A 219 -4.77 16.27 -9.31
C HIS A 219 -5.35 14.87 -9.07
N LEU A 220 -4.99 14.28 -7.93
CA LEU A 220 -5.55 13.03 -7.45
C LEU A 220 -6.23 13.30 -6.11
N ALA A 221 -7.32 12.59 -5.83
CA ALA A 221 -8.01 12.69 -4.55
C ALA A 221 -7.19 12.03 -3.42
N GLU A 222 -6.38 11.03 -3.76
CA GLU A 222 -5.42 10.38 -2.88
C GLU A 222 -4.07 10.31 -3.61
N TYR A 223 -3.02 10.76 -2.94
CA TYR A 223 -1.67 10.72 -3.49
C TYR A 223 -0.64 10.47 -2.39
N SER A 224 0.46 9.87 -2.81
CA SER A 224 1.61 9.63 -1.95
C SER A 224 2.41 10.91 -1.82
N HIS A 225 2.49 11.43 -0.59
CA HIS A 225 3.13 12.69 -0.28
C HIS A 225 4.46 12.43 0.43
N VAL A 226 5.53 13.04 -0.08
CA VAL A 226 6.86 12.99 0.56
C VAL A 226 7.08 14.33 1.23
N GLU A 227 7.15 14.33 2.55
CA GLU A 227 7.24 15.54 3.36
C GLU A 227 8.52 15.47 4.21
N ALA A 228 9.23 16.58 4.34
CA ALA A 228 10.46 16.64 5.12
C ALA A 228 10.55 17.96 5.85
N GLU A 229 10.94 17.89 7.12
CA GLU A 229 11.08 19.03 8.01
C GLU A 229 12.53 19.12 8.50
N CYS A 230 13.07 20.34 8.53
CA CYS A 230 14.47 20.60 8.87
C CYS A 230 14.55 21.73 9.90
N LEU A 231 15.09 21.44 11.08
CA LEU A 231 15.31 22.50 12.08
C LEU A 231 16.60 23.28 11.80
N PHE A 232 16.60 24.56 12.19
CA PHE A 232 17.78 25.45 12.14
C PHE A 232 18.39 25.61 10.74
N ILE A 233 17.54 25.90 9.75
CA ILE A 233 17.96 26.22 8.39
C ILE A 233 17.47 27.60 7.95
N THR A 234 18.19 28.17 6.99
CA THR A 234 17.79 29.36 6.25
C THR A 234 16.98 28.99 5.00
N PHE A 235 16.31 29.97 4.40
CA PHE A 235 15.57 29.75 3.14
C PHE A 235 16.48 29.32 1.98
N GLU A 236 17.72 29.81 1.94
CA GLU A 236 18.70 29.39 0.93
C GLU A 236 19.11 27.93 1.11
N GLU A 237 19.33 27.48 2.34
CA GLU A 237 19.60 26.08 2.66
C GLU A 237 18.41 25.19 2.31
N LEU A 238 17.17 25.65 2.51
CA LEU A 238 15.96 24.94 2.08
C LEU A 238 15.96 24.72 0.56
N MET A 239 16.21 25.78 -0.22
CA MET A 239 16.28 25.67 -1.68
C MET A 239 17.38 24.71 -2.14
N ASN A 240 18.56 24.77 -1.51
CA ASN A 240 19.66 23.87 -1.81
C ASN A 240 19.31 22.40 -1.48
N LYS A 241 18.60 22.15 -0.38
CA LYS A 241 18.11 20.81 -0.01
C LYS A 241 17.09 20.26 -1.01
N ILE A 242 16.17 21.10 -1.52
CA ILE A 242 15.22 20.68 -2.56
C ILE A 242 15.95 20.32 -3.86
N GLU A 243 16.91 21.16 -4.29
CA GLU A 243 17.72 20.88 -5.47
C GLU A 243 18.51 19.58 -5.32
N ASP A 244 19.11 19.37 -4.15
CA ASP A 244 19.90 18.19 -3.82
C ASP A 244 19.04 16.92 -3.80
N LEU A 245 17.83 16.96 -3.22
CA LEU A 245 16.87 15.86 -3.26
C LEU A 245 16.56 15.42 -4.68
N VAL A 246 16.17 16.37 -5.55
CA VAL A 246 15.77 16.05 -6.92
C VAL A 246 16.98 15.53 -7.72
N SER A 247 18.14 16.16 -7.57
CA SER A 247 19.35 15.79 -8.33
C SER A 247 19.89 14.42 -7.90
N ASP A 248 20.01 14.16 -6.60
CA ASP A 248 20.52 12.89 -6.07
C ASP A 248 19.62 11.71 -6.45
N VAL A 249 18.30 11.87 -6.37
CA VAL A 249 17.35 10.82 -6.77
C VAL A 249 17.43 10.53 -8.27
N VAL A 250 17.55 11.58 -9.11
CA VAL A 250 17.72 11.44 -10.57
C VAL A 250 19.02 10.72 -10.91
N GLU A 251 20.13 11.07 -10.25
CA GLU A 251 21.43 10.47 -10.47
C GLU A 251 21.47 9.00 -10.03
N ARG A 252 20.90 8.65 -8.86
CA ARG A 252 20.81 7.27 -8.35
C ARG A 252 20.08 6.34 -9.31
N GLU A 253 18.97 6.82 -9.87
CA GLU A 253 18.15 6.06 -10.81
C GLU A 253 18.63 6.19 -12.27
N LYS A 254 19.79 6.82 -12.49
CA LYS A 254 20.45 6.99 -13.80
C LYS A 254 19.57 7.70 -14.84
N PHE A 255 18.70 8.60 -14.39
CA PHE A 255 17.99 9.52 -15.28
C PHE A 255 18.95 10.60 -15.82
N PRO A 256 18.59 11.29 -16.92
CA PRO A 256 19.39 12.39 -17.43
C PRO A 256 19.69 13.43 -16.35
N SER A 257 20.98 13.72 -16.14
CA SER A 257 21.45 14.62 -15.10
C SER A 257 20.84 16.01 -15.25
N LEU A 258 20.41 16.61 -14.14
CA LEU A 258 19.86 17.97 -14.11
C LEU A 258 21.00 18.98 -13.98
N LYS A 259 20.89 20.11 -14.68
CA LYS A 259 21.88 21.19 -14.58
C LYS A 259 21.69 21.93 -13.27
N ARG A 260 22.76 22.01 -12.48
CA ARG A 260 22.84 22.75 -11.22
C ARG A 260 23.64 24.06 -11.38
N PRO A 261 23.32 25.13 -10.63
CA PRO A 261 22.16 25.26 -9.75
C PRO A 261 20.85 25.44 -10.56
N PHE A 262 19.73 25.10 -9.95
CA PHE A 262 18.41 25.32 -10.55
C PHE A 262 18.12 26.81 -10.70
N LEU A 263 17.37 27.16 -11.75
CA LEU A 263 16.94 28.54 -11.97
C LEU A 263 16.03 29.00 -10.82
N ARG A 264 16.45 30.06 -10.12
CA ARG A 264 15.65 30.74 -9.10
C ARG A 264 14.95 31.94 -9.73
N ILE A 265 13.64 32.05 -9.59
CA ILE A 265 12.84 33.18 -10.07
C ILE A 265 11.93 33.67 -8.95
N THR A 266 11.88 34.99 -8.75
CA THR A 266 10.96 35.59 -7.77
C THR A 266 9.53 35.60 -8.33
N SER A 267 8.52 35.66 -7.45
CA SER A 267 7.13 35.82 -7.89
C SER A 267 6.94 37.09 -8.74
N ALA A 268 7.58 38.19 -8.37
CA ALA A 268 7.53 39.45 -9.11
C ALA A 268 8.10 39.31 -10.53
N ASP A 269 9.24 38.63 -10.68
CA ASP A 269 9.86 38.43 -11.99
C ASP A 269 9.11 37.41 -12.84
N ALA A 270 8.54 36.37 -12.21
CA ALA A 270 7.65 35.44 -12.88
C ALA A 270 6.39 36.15 -13.43
N ILE A 271 5.79 37.06 -12.66
CA ILE A 271 4.65 37.87 -13.10
C ILE A 271 5.05 38.80 -14.26
N LYS A 272 6.19 39.48 -14.17
CA LYS A 272 6.70 40.30 -15.30
C LYS A 272 6.90 39.46 -16.56
N TRP A 273 7.45 38.26 -16.40
CA TRP A 273 7.66 37.32 -17.51
C TRP A 273 6.34 36.85 -18.13
N LEU A 274 5.35 36.52 -17.30
CA LEU A 274 4.01 36.17 -17.76
C LEU A 274 3.33 37.32 -18.49
N HIS A 275 3.40 38.55 -17.97
CA HIS A 275 2.88 39.74 -18.65
C HIS A 275 3.53 39.97 -20.01
N LYS A 276 4.83 39.67 -20.13
CA LYS A 276 5.56 39.77 -21.40
C LYS A 276 5.10 38.74 -22.44
N ILE A 277 4.65 37.57 -22.00
CA ILE A 277 4.23 36.46 -22.89
C ILE A 277 2.74 36.54 -23.23
N ILE A 278 1.89 36.90 -22.27
CA ILE A 278 0.43 36.73 -22.36
C ILE A 278 -0.29 38.06 -22.62
N GLY A 279 0.36 39.21 -22.40
CA GLY A 279 -0.29 40.52 -22.41
C GLY A 279 -0.95 40.87 -21.06
N ARG A 280 -1.46 42.10 -20.93
CA ARG A 280 -1.93 42.69 -19.64
C ARG A 280 -3.33 42.27 -19.18
N ASP A 281 -4.05 41.45 -19.94
CA ASP A 281 -5.47 41.17 -19.67
C ASP A 281 -5.70 39.68 -19.44
N ASN A 282 -5.70 39.22 -18.17
CA ASN A 282 -6.41 38.00 -17.82
C ASN A 282 -6.74 37.84 -16.33
N ARG A 283 -7.94 37.31 -16.09
CA ARG A 283 -8.60 36.95 -14.82
C ARG A 283 -7.73 36.09 -13.88
N THR A 284 -6.73 35.40 -14.43
CA THR A 284 -5.76 34.55 -13.73
C THR A 284 -4.80 35.35 -12.83
N LEU A 285 -4.49 36.60 -13.22
CA LEU A 285 -3.63 37.48 -12.42
C LEU A 285 -4.32 37.90 -11.12
N THR A 286 -5.62 38.21 -11.21
CA THR A 286 -6.47 38.59 -10.07
C THR A 286 -6.63 37.44 -9.08
N SER A 287 -6.75 36.20 -9.56
CA SER A 287 -6.79 35.01 -8.69
C SER A 287 -5.45 34.75 -7.99
N ALA A 288 -4.32 34.97 -8.66
CA ALA A 288 -2.99 34.84 -8.05
C ALA A 288 -2.72 35.95 -7.02
N GLN A 289 -3.18 37.18 -7.28
CA GLN A 289 -3.08 38.31 -6.35
C GLN A 289 -3.94 38.09 -5.09
N LEU A 290 -5.14 37.53 -5.23
CA LEU A 290 -6.02 37.22 -4.11
C LEU A 290 -5.45 36.12 -3.20
N LEU A 291 -4.84 35.09 -3.78
CA LEU A 291 -4.19 34.01 -3.02
C LEU A 291 -2.96 34.53 -2.24
N LEU A 292 -2.19 35.45 -2.85
CA LEU A 292 -1.02 36.05 -2.21
C LEU A 292 -1.41 37.02 -1.08
N ALA A 293 -2.53 37.73 -1.19
CA ALA A 293 -3.01 38.65 -0.14
C ALA A 293 -3.40 37.93 1.17
N GLY A 294 -3.74 36.64 1.13
CA GLY A 294 -4.02 35.83 2.32
C GLY A 294 -2.80 35.23 3.01
N LEU A 295 -1.61 35.31 2.38
CA LEU A 295 -0.36 34.69 2.88
C LEU A 295 0.57 35.67 3.61
N PHE A 296 0.27 36.97 3.61
CA PHE A 296 1.07 37.99 4.28
C PHE A 296 0.20 38.73 5.32
N PRO A 297 0.76 39.10 6.49
CA PRO A 297 0.02 39.85 7.49
C PRO A 297 -0.41 41.23 6.95
N PRO A 298 -1.53 41.77 7.45
CA PRO A 298 -2.01 43.08 7.04
C PRO A 298 -0.95 44.15 7.28
N LEU A 299 -0.78 45.05 6.31
CA LEU A 299 0.02 46.27 6.50
C LEU A 299 -0.77 47.25 7.37
N ASN A 300 -0.08 48.24 7.97
CA ASN A 300 -0.56 49.12 9.05
C ASN A 300 -1.97 49.74 8.93
N GLU A 301 -2.58 49.76 7.74
CA GLU A 301 -3.91 50.30 7.46
C GLU A 301 -5.03 49.23 7.48
N GLN A 302 -4.68 47.94 7.59
CA GLN A 302 -5.60 46.81 7.56
C GLN A 302 -5.70 46.16 8.95
N ILE A 303 -6.91 45.74 9.35
CA ILE A 303 -7.21 45.23 10.70
C ILE A 303 -7.73 43.80 10.60
N TRP A 304 -7.26 42.91 11.49
CA TRP A 304 -7.80 41.56 11.65
C TRP A 304 -9.26 41.61 12.12
N ASP A 305 -10.10 40.73 11.55
CA ASP A 305 -11.49 40.59 11.99
C ASP A 305 -11.56 39.72 13.25
N ASN A 306 -11.81 40.39 14.38
CA ASN A 306 -11.90 39.78 15.70
C ASN A 306 -13.20 38.98 15.92
N GLN A 307 -14.09 38.90 14.94
CA GLN A 307 -15.30 38.06 14.99
C GLN A 307 -15.02 36.58 14.70
N LEU A 308 -13.83 36.25 14.21
CA LEU A 308 -13.40 34.86 14.10
C LEU A 308 -12.91 34.38 15.47
N LEU A 309 -13.73 33.54 16.12
CA LEU A 309 -13.40 32.92 17.42
C LEU A 309 -12.36 31.81 17.24
N TRP A 310 -11.09 32.15 17.37
CA TRP A 310 -10.02 31.16 17.43
C TRP A 310 -9.90 30.75 18.90
N GLN A 311 -10.40 29.56 19.26
CA GLN A 311 -10.19 28.99 20.60
C GLN A 311 -9.09 27.93 20.55
N PRO A 312 -8.07 28.00 21.42
CA PRO A 312 -7.17 26.88 21.66
C PRO A 312 -7.90 25.80 22.48
N ILE A 313 -7.85 24.56 22.00
CA ILE A 313 -8.27 23.38 22.77
C ILE A 313 -7.16 23.09 23.79
N LEU A 314 -7.53 22.90 25.06
CA LEU A 314 -6.62 22.45 26.10
C LEU A 314 -6.10 21.03 25.78
N ILE A 315 -4.78 20.88 25.72
CA ILE A 315 -4.09 19.60 25.63
C ILE A 315 -3.42 19.35 26.98
N GLU A 316 -4.13 18.71 27.90
CA GLU A 316 -3.47 17.92 28.94
C GLU A 316 -4.01 16.50 28.84
N THR A 317 -3.24 15.64 28.17
CA THR A 317 -3.40 14.19 28.27
C THR A 317 -2.42 13.68 29.31
N VAL A 318 -2.92 12.95 30.31
CA VAL A 318 -2.08 12.20 31.24
C VAL A 318 -1.91 10.80 30.65
N GLU A 319 -0.81 10.57 29.91
CA GLU A 319 -0.52 9.28 29.25
C GLU A 319 -0.64 8.08 30.19
N ILE A 320 -0.35 8.23 31.49
CA ILE A 320 -0.42 7.13 32.45
C ILE A 320 -1.86 6.68 32.77
N LEU A 321 -2.87 7.53 32.60
CA LEU A 321 -4.26 7.19 32.94
C LEU A 321 -5.03 6.52 31.78
N ASP A 322 -4.62 6.73 30.53
CA ASP A 322 -5.35 6.19 29.37
C ASP A 322 -4.89 4.78 28.96
N HIS A 323 -3.70 4.34 29.39
CA HIS A 323 -3.17 3.02 29.04
C HIS A 323 -3.82 1.84 29.78
N GLN A 324 -4.53 2.09 30.89
CA GLN A 324 -5.19 1.04 31.66
C GLN A 324 -6.58 0.66 31.13
N SER A 325 -7.07 1.39 30.12
CA SER A 325 -8.41 1.21 29.56
C SER A 325 -8.50 0.12 28.48
N PHE A 326 -7.43 -0.60 28.16
CA PHE A 326 -7.43 -1.56 27.05
C PHE A 326 -8.08 -2.92 27.32
N GLY A 327 -8.70 -3.15 28.47
CA GLY A 327 -9.69 -4.23 28.64
C GLY A 327 -9.30 -5.60 28.06
N MET A 328 -7.99 -5.93 28.04
CA MET A 328 -7.47 -7.04 27.24
C MET A 328 -7.97 -8.38 27.80
N PHE A 329 -8.26 -8.41 29.09
CA PHE A 329 -8.72 -9.60 29.81
C PHE A 329 -10.18 -9.93 29.55
N ASP A 330 -11.03 -8.93 29.28
CA ASP A 330 -12.44 -9.20 28.93
C ASP A 330 -12.57 -9.87 27.54
N HIS A 331 -11.50 -9.89 26.73
CA HIS A 331 -11.51 -10.36 25.35
C HIS A 331 -10.69 -11.64 25.09
N CYS A 332 -9.88 -12.12 26.05
CA CYS A 332 -9.04 -13.32 25.87
C CYS A 332 -9.11 -14.27 27.09
N PRO A 333 -10.04 -15.24 27.07
CA PRO A 333 -10.20 -16.21 28.16
C PRO A 333 -8.93 -17.04 28.45
N GLU A 334 -8.11 -17.29 27.44
CA GLU A 334 -6.88 -18.08 27.59
C GLU A 334 -5.73 -17.27 28.19
N GLY A 335 -5.66 -15.96 27.88
CA GLY A 335 -4.71 -15.05 28.51
C GLY A 335 -5.01 -14.87 30.00
N GLU A 336 -6.29 -14.75 30.36
CA GLU A 336 -6.71 -14.68 31.76
C GLU A 336 -6.39 -15.97 32.52
N ARG A 337 -6.64 -17.14 31.91
CA ARG A 337 -6.33 -18.44 32.53
C ARG A 337 -4.83 -18.59 32.79
N ASN A 338 -4.00 -18.35 31.77
CA ASN A 338 -2.54 -18.46 31.88
C ASN A 338 -1.98 -17.52 32.96
N LEU A 339 -2.54 -16.31 33.06
CA LEU A 339 -2.13 -15.36 34.08
C LEU A 339 -2.51 -15.83 35.48
N LYS A 340 -3.75 -16.31 35.69
CA LYS A 340 -4.23 -16.84 36.99
C LYS A 340 -3.47 -18.08 37.44
N GLU A 341 -3.03 -18.92 36.50
CA GLU A 341 -2.23 -20.10 36.80
C GLU A 341 -0.77 -19.80 37.15
N GLY A 342 -0.28 -18.61 36.75
CA GLY A 342 1.08 -18.14 36.98
C GLY A 342 1.46 -17.95 38.45
N GLU A 343 2.73 -18.19 38.77
CA GLU A 343 3.25 -18.07 40.15
C GLU A 343 3.16 -16.64 40.70
N GLY A 344 3.37 -15.62 39.84
CA GLY A 344 3.25 -14.21 40.22
C GLY A 344 1.83 -13.84 40.65
N TYR A 345 0.80 -14.35 39.95
CA TYR A 345 -0.60 -14.09 40.29
C TYR A 345 -0.96 -14.69 41.65
N LYS A 346 -0.62 -15.95 41.87
CA LYS A 346 -0.87 -16.65 43.14
C LYS A 346 -0.18 -15.98 44.32
N ARG A 347 1.04 -15.46 44.11
CA ARG A 347 1.79 -14.70 45.11
C ARG A 347 1.06 -13.41 45.48
N LEU A 348 0.65 -12.63 44.47
CA LEU A 348 -0.03 -11.36 44.67
C LEU A 348 -1.41 -11.57 45.32
N GLU A 349 -2.16 -12.57 44.89
CA GLU A 349 -3.44 -12.95 45.49
C GLU A 349 -3.30 -13.33 46.97
N GLY A 350 -2.24 -14.09 47.31
CA GLY A 350 -1.92 -14.41 48.70
C GLY A 350 -1.72 -13.19 49.60
N LEU A 351 -1.11 -12.11 49.08
CA LEU A 351 -0.87 -10.87 49.83
C LEU A 351 -2.16 -10.08 50.12
N PHE A 352 -3.19 -10.25 49.29
CA PHE A 352 -4.45 -9.52 49.40
C PHE A 352 -5.61 -10.37 49.91
N LYS A 353 -5.37 -11.63 50.29
CA LYS A 353 -6.42 -12.55 50.75
C LYS A 353 -7.29 -11.99 51.89
N GLU A 354 -6.68 -11.40 52.91
CA GLU A 354 -7.42 -10.77 54.02
C GLU A 354 -8.29 -9.61 53.57
N GLU A 355 -7.84 -8.87 52.54
CA GLU A 355 -8.58 -7.74 51.98
C GLU A 355 -9.74 -8.22 51.11
N ILE A 356 -9.58 -9.33 50.38
CA ILE A 356 -10.65 -10.03 49.65
C ILE A 356 -11.77 -10.42 50.62
N GLU A 357 -11.44 -11.20 51.66
CA GLU A 357 -12.42 -11.68 52.65
C GLU A 357 -13.18 -10.52 53.32
N ARG A 358 -12.46 -9.43 53.60
CA ARG A 358 -13.05 -8.22 54.19
C ARG A 358 -14.00 -7.52 53.22
N MET A 359 -13.60 -7.35 51.96
CA MET A 359 -14.44 -6.70 50.95
C MET A 359 -15.66 -7.55 50.60
N GLU A 360 -15.58 -8.88 50.62
CA GLU A 360 -16.75 -9.74 50.45
C GLU A 360 -17.78 -9.52 51.58
N LYS A 361 -17.30 -9.37 52.82
CA LYS A 361 -18.17 -9.09 53.97
C LYS A 361 -18.82 -7.71 53.90
N ASP A 362 -18.05 -6.68 53.55
CA ASP A 362 -18.52 -5.29 53.52
C ASP A 362 -19.45 -5.02 52.33
N THR A 363 -19.16 -5.61 51.16
CA THR A 363 -19.95 -5.41 49.93
C THR A 363 -21.08 -6.41 49.76
N GLN A 364 -21.05 -7.53 50.49
CA GLN A 364 -21.91 -8.70 50.27
C GLN A 364 -21.82 -9.28 48.85
N MET A 365 -20.72 -9.01 48.14
CA MET A 365 -20.43 -9.53 46.80
C MET A 365 -19.35 -10.59 46.88
N LYS A 366 -19.42 -11.62 46.03
CA LYS A 366 -18.33 -12.58 45.85
C LYS A 366 -17.19 -11.92 45.08
N ILE A 367 -15.96 -12.00 45.61
CA ILE A 367 -14.76 -11.41 45.01
C ILE A 367 -13.83 -12.54 44.60
N ASP A 368 -13.94 -12.94 43.33
CA ASP A 368 -13.16 -14.02 42.73
C ASP A 368 -11.80 -13.50 42.23
N GLY A 369 -10.88 -13.35 43.18
CA GLY A 369 -9.49 -12.99 42.94
C GLY A 369 -9.21 -11.48 42.84
N ILE A 370 -7.94 -11.17 42.60
CA ILE A 370 -7.40 -9.80 42.72
C ILE A 370 -7.92 -8.81 41.67
N PHE A 371 -8.39 -9.27 40.51
CA PHE A 371 -8.99 -8.39 39.50
C PHE A 371 -10.34 -7.84 39.92
N ILE A 372 -11.19 -8.69 40.52
CA ILE A 372 -12.47 -8.24 41.05
C ILE A 372 -12.22 -7.35 42.27
N LEU A 373 -11.24 -7.68 43.12
CA LEU A 373 -10.85 -6.83 44.24
C LEU A 373 -10.42 -5.43 43.75
N GLN A 374 -9.61 -5.36 42.69
CA GLN A 374 -9.19 -4.08 42.11
C GLN A 374 -10.41 -3.24 41.71
N ARG A 375 -11.36 -3.81 40.96
CA ARG A 375 -12.58 -3.10 40.54
C ARG A 375 -13.41 -2.58 41.71
N VAL A 376 -13.48 -3.36 42.80
CA VAL A 376 -14.18 -2.96 44.03
C VAL A 376 -13.48 -1.77 44.69
N LEU A 377 -12.16 -1.85 44.85
CA LEU A 377 -11.34 -0.77 45.44
C LEU A 377 -11.36 0.48 44.56
N ASP A 378 -11.24 0.34 43.24
CA ASP A 378 -11.37 1.42 42.26
C ASP A 378 -12.71 2.14 42.39
N SER A 379 -13.80 1.38 42.54
CA SER A 379 -15.14 1.96 42.71
C SER A 379 -15.24 2.79 43.99
N ILE A 380 -14.71 2.29 45.10
CA ILE A 380 -14.70 3.01 46.39
C ILE A 380 -13.85 4.29 46.30
N VAL A 381 -12.65 4.20 45.72
CA VAL A 381 -11.75 5.35 45.56
C VAL A 381 -12.35 6.40 44.62
N THR A 382 -12.96 5.98 43.52
CA THR A 382 -13.62 6.87 42.55
C THR A 382 -14.81 7.59 43.17
N ARG A 383 -15.69 6.86 43.88
CA ARG A 383 -16.83 7.43 44.62
C ARG A 383 -16.38 8.45 45.66
N SER A 384 -15.23 8.23 46.31
CA SER A 384 -14.68 9.18 47.29
C SER A 384 -14.27 10.52 46.65
N LYS A 385 -13.90 10.53 45.37
CA LYS A 385 -13.52 11.75 44.63
C LYS A 385 -14.72 12.43 43.96
N LEU A 386 -15.81 11.70 43.73
CA LEU A 386 -17.01 12.17 43.03
C LEU A 386 -18.29 12.00 43.88
N PRO A 387 -18.34 12.48 45.13
CA PRO A 387 -19.43 12.19 46.06
C PRO A 387 -20.79 12.77 45.62
N GLN A 388 -20.78 13.83 44.78
CA GLN A 388 -21.99 14.45 44.26
C GLN A 388 -22.65 13.62 43.13
N LEU A 389 -21.87 12.80 42.43
CA LEU A 389 -22.34 12.01 41.29
C LEU A 389 -22.53 10.52 41.65
N LEU A 390 -21.65 9.99 42.51
CA LEU A 390 -21.66 8.59 42.91
C LEU A 390 -21.52 8.49 44.44
N PRO A 391 -22.63 8.38 45.20
CA PRO A 391 -22.56 8.33 46.65
C PRO A 391 -21.84 7.08 47.15
N LEU A 392 -21.07 7.25 48.23
CA LEU A 392 -20.45 6.14 48.95
C LEU A 392 -21.51 5.32 49.71
N PRO A 393 -21.31 4.00 49.84
CA PRO A 393 -22.11 3.19 50.76
C PRO A 393 -22.01 3.72 52.19
N ALA A 394 -23.09 3.58 52.97
CA ALA A 394 -23.15 4.10 54.33
C ALA A 394 -22.01 3.58 55.25
N TRP A 395 -21.54 2.34 55.00
CA TRP A 395 -20.43 1.73 55.72
C TRP A 395 -19.04 2.25 55.31
N ALA A 396 -18.91 2.91 54.15
CA ALA A 396 -17.64 3.36 53.58
C ALA A 396 -17.30 4.84 53.86
N ASN A 397 -18.12 5.55 54.63
CA ASN A 397 -18.06 7.02 54.73
C ASN A 397 -17.05 7.56 55.76
N SER A 398 -16.26 6.70 56.39
CA SER A 398 -15.24 7.13 57.36
C SER A 398 -13.93 7.53 56.66
N SER A 399 -13.35 8.67 57.02
CA SER A 399 -12.07 9.13 56.46
C SER A 399 -10.95 8.10 56.64
N LYS A 400 -10.89 7.47 57.82
CA LYS A 400 -9.90 6.42 58.13
C LYS A 400 -10.06 5.20 57.20
N TYR A 401 -11.31 4.82 56.96
CA TYR A 401 -11.64 3.70 56.07
C TYR A 401 -11.18 3.99 54.63
N LEU A 402 -11.48 5.19 54.11
CA LEU A 402 -11.12 5.60 52.75
C LEU A 402 -9.59 5.69 52.56
N ASP A 403 -8.85 6.19 53.56
CA ASP A 403 -7.39 6.26 53.49
C ASP A 403 -6.73 4.88 53.45
N GLU A 404 -7.21 3.94 54.25
CA GLU A 404 -6.73 2.56 54.22
C GLU A 404 -7.00 1.90 52.86
N ARG A 405 -8.20 2.11 52.28
CA ARG A 405 -8.54 1.57 50.95
C ARG A 405 -7.76 2.22 49.82
N ARG A 406 -7.47 3.53 49.90
CA ARG A 406 -6.58 4.19 48.92
C ARG A 406 -5.19 3.58 48.90
N LYS A 407 -4.61 3.27 50.07
CA LYS A 407 -3.29 2.62 50.17
C LYS A 407 -3.32 1.19 49.63
N LYS A 408 -4.35 0.41 49.99
CA LYS A 408 -4.52 -0.96 49.48
C LYS A 408 -4.76 -0.98 47.97
N HIS A 409 -5.55 -0.04 47.45
CA HIS A 409 -5.77 0.16 46.04
C HIS A 409 -4.45 0.41 45.29
N LEU A 410 -3.67 1.41 45.74
CA LEU A 410 -2.38 1.72 45.12
C LEU A 410 -1.41 0.54 45.16
N SER A 411 -1.32 -0.16 46.29
CA SER A 411 -0.44 -1.32 46.44
C SER A 411 -0.85 -2.49 45.54
N LEU A 412 -2.15 -2.75 45.41
CA LEU A 412 -2.67 -3.80 44.53
C LEU A 412 -2.38 -3.46 43.08
N HIS A 413 -2.56 -2.20 42.73
CA HIS A 413 -2.38 -1.70 41.39
C HIS A 413 -0.93 -1.78 40.91
N ILE A 414 0.02 -1.41 41.77
CA ILE A 414 1.46 -1.59 41.51
C ILE A 414 1.78 -3.07 41.31
N GLY A 415 1.30 -3.95 42.20
CA GLY A 415 1.54 -5.39 42.08
C GLY A 415 0.97 -5.99 40.79
N LEU A 416 -0.18 -5.50 40.31
CA LEU A 416 -0.75 -5.93 39.04
C LEU A 416 0.09 -5.47 37.84
N ILE A 417 0.65 -4.26 37.87
CA ILE A 417 1.59 -3.78 36.84
C ILE A 417 2.83 -4.68 36.80
N ASP A 418 3.43 -4.98 37.95
CA ASP A 418 4.60 -5.86 38.04
C ASP A 418 4.29 -7.26 37.49
N LEU A 419 3.13 -7.81 37.87
CA LEU A 419 2.64 -9.09 37.35
C LEU A 419 2.50 -9.06 35.82
N PHE A 420 1.99 -7.98 35.25
CA PHE A 420 1.86 -7.84 33.79
C PHE A 420 3.20 -7.76 33.09
N LEU A 421 4.16 -7.02 33.65
CA LEU A 421 5.51 -6.92 33.11
C LEU A 421 6.23 -8.28 33.14
N GLU A 422 6.07 -9.05 34.21
CA GLU A 422 6.65 -10.39 34.32
C GLU A 422 6.02 -11.38 33.32
N SER A 423 4.70 -11.32 33.14
CA SER A 423 3.94 -12.30 32.34
C SER A 423 3.89 -12.00 30.84
N MET A 424 3.91 -10.73 30.44
CA MET A 424 3.82 -10.32 29.03
C MET A 424 5.18 -10.08 28.36
N GLY A 425 6.28 -10.49 29.01
CA GLY A 425 7.61 -10.49 28.40
C GLY A 425 8.40 -9.21 28.58
N GLY A 426 8.41 -8.65 29.80
CA GLY A 426 9.20 -7.47 30.18
C GLY A 426 10.66 -7.54 29.77
N TRP A 427 11.27 -8.73 29.73
CA TRP A 427 12.64 -8.89 29.21
C TRP A 427 12.80 -8.45 27.75
N HIS A 428 11.86 -8.81 26.87
CA HIS A 428 11.90 -8.38 25.47
C HIS A 428 11.64 -6.88 25.34
N PHE A 429 10.73 -6.35 26.16
CA PHE A 429 10.42 -4.93 26.20
C PHE A 429 11.61 -4.10 26.69
N ASP A 430 12.26 -4.51 27.78
CA ASP A 430 13.47 -3.87 28.33
C ASP A 430 14.66 -3.95 27.37
N GLN A 431 14.82 -5.05 26.62
CA GLN A 431 15.84 -5.15 25.58
C GLN A 431 15.56 -4.22 24.39
N ILE A 432 14.30 -4.03 24.03
CA ILE A 432 13.90 -3.09 22.97
C ILE A 432 14.10 -1.65 23.43
N LEU A 433 13.63 -1.29 24.63
CA LEU A 433 13.79 0.04 25.21
C LEU A 433 15.26 0.38 25.43
N GLY A 434 16.05 -0.53 26.02
CA GLY A 434 17.49 -0.33 26.19
C GLY A 434 18.23 -0.12 24.87
N ARG A 435 17.84 -0.83 23.80
CA ARG A 435 18.39 -0.58 22.46
C ARG A 435 17.93 0.75 21.86
N MET A 436 16.68 1.16 22.11
CA MET A 436 16.19 2.48 21.70
C MET A 436 16.99 3.58 22.38
N ASP A 437 17.19 3.49 23.69
CA ASP A 437 17.99 4.43 24.48
C ASP A 437 19.45 4.47 24.03
N ASP A 438 20.06 3.32 23.75
CA ASP A 438 21.41 3.24 23.19
C ASP A 438 21.54 3.92 21.82
N VAL A 439 20.53 3.76 20.96
CA VAL A 439 20.48 4.39 19.63
C VAL A 439 20.28 5.90 19.75
N VAL A 440 19.45 6.35 20.68
CA VAL A 440 19.20 7.78 20.95
C VAL A 440 20.43 8.43 21.59
N GLY A 441 20.99 7.85 22.64
CA GLY A 441 22.12 8.40 23.41
C GLY A 441 23.45 8.48 22.63
N LYS A 442 23.60 7.69 21.55
CA LYS A 442 24.76 7.77 20.65
C LYS A 442 24.66 8.88 19.59
N ARG A 443 23.52 9.56 19.46
CA ARG A 443 23.30 10.65 18.49
C ARG A 443 23.46 12.03 19.14
N ASN A 444 24.67 12.37 19.60
CA ASN A 444 24.90 13.64 20.32
C ASN A 444 25.11 14.89 19.44
N ASP A 445 25.21 14.78 18.11
CA ASP A 445 25.73 15.89 17.27
C ASP A 445 24.80 16.38 16.14
N GLN A 446 23.48 16.10 16.16
CA GLN A 446 22.63 16.37 15.00
C GLN A 446 21.51 17.38 15.22
N LYS A 447 21.40 18.35 14.30
CA LYS A 447 20.17 19.11 14.05
C LYS A 447 19.05 18.10 13.75
N SER A 448 17.94 18.12 14.50
CA SER A 448 16.83 17.18 14.25
C SER A 448 16.25 17.43 12.86
N MET A 449 16.25 16.39 12.02
CA MET A 449 15.68 16.38 10.68
C MET A 449 14.76 15.17 10.57
N LEU A 450 13.53 15.40 10.14
CA LEU A 450 12.47 14.39 10.09
C LEU A 450 11.90 14.35 8.67
N TYR A 451 11.49 13.18 8.20
CA TYR A 451 10.72 13.07 6.98
C TYR A 451 9.64 12.02 7.11
N SER A 452 8.50 12.26 6.47
CA SER A 452 7.44 11.30 6.29
C SER A 452 7.52 10.77 4.86
N ALA A 453 7.59 9.45 4.72
CA ALA A 453 7.50 8.79 3.43
C ALA A 453 6.33 7.83 3.39
N VAL A 454 5.82 7.69 2.18
CA VAL A 454 4.74 6.81 1.73
C VAL A 454 4.83 5.43 2.40
N SER A 455 3.76 4.95 3.04
CA SER A 455 3.66 3.54 3.46
C SER A 455 3.45 2.60 2.28
#